data_AF-A0A7Y3FU17-F1
#
_entry.id   AF-A0A7Y3FU17-F1
#
_cell.length_a   1.000
_cell.length_b   1.000
_cell.length_c   1.000
_cell.angle_alpha   90.00
_cell.angle_beta   90.00
_cell.angle_gamma   90.00
#
_symmetry.space_group_name_H-M   'P 1'
#
loop_
_entity.id
_entity.type
_entity.pdbx_description
1 polymer ?
#
loop_
_entity_poly.entity_id
_entity_poly.type
_entity_poly.pdbx_seq_one_letter_code
_entity_poly.pdbx_strand_id
1 'polypeptide(L)'
;VRLFYSALDEVSIQFDEGSFKIIEYVNLGLHNQDKYFPLEKTIITFENNANYNLETSLLFEPPQYDKKILHHIYNANNAILEKLKKGITLHKDEERDIKNLPVTYLICYFNGFEEAIDKLNESKNYLKSYSEEIFSIYKESIRILRKVKYS
;
A
#
# COMPACT_ATOMS: atom_id res chain seq x y z
N VAL A 1 22.81 -8.02 -6.04
CA VAL A 1 21.37 -7.85 -5.71
C VAL A 1 20.62 -7.58 -6.99
N ARG A 2 19.54 -8.33 -7.28
CA ARG A 2 18.71 -8.12 -8.48
C ARG A 2 17.28 -7.81 -8.02
N LEU A 3 16.71 -6.72 -8.51
CA LEU A 3 15.29 -6.40 -8.31
C LEU A 3 14.48 -7.29 -9.26
N PHE A 4 13.48 -7.96 -8.71
CA PHE A 4 12.55 -8.78 -9.47
C PHE A 4 11.18 -8.13 -9.42
N TYR A 5 10.54 -8.09 -10.57
CA TYR A 5 9.17 -7.61 -10.70
C TYR A 5 8.30 -8.86 -10.87
N SER A 6 7.41 -9.08 -9.92
CA SER A 6 6.32 -10.05 -10.08
C SER A 6 5.03 -9.30 -10.45
N ALA A 7 3.99 -10.04 -10.86
CA ALA A 7 2.69 -9.45 -11.17
C ALA A 7 1.95 -8.88 -9.94
N LEU A 8 2.45 -9.15 -8.72
CA LEU A 8 1.75 -8.86 -7.46
C LEU A 8 2.55 -7.98 -6.51
N ASP A 9 3.87 -8.15 -6.45
CA ASP A 9 4.74 -7.45 -5.50
C ASP A 9 6.08 -7.03 -6.16
N GLU A 10 6.56 -5.84 -5.80
CA GLU A 10 7.93 -5.42 -6.03
C GLU A 10 8.86 -6.03 -4.97
N VAL A 11 9.84 -6.84 -5.41
CA VAL A 11 10.73 -7.54 -4.48
C VAL A 11 12.19 -7.43 -4.89
N SER A 12 13.09 -7.46 -3.90
CA SER A 12 14.51 -7.76 -4.13
C SER A 12 14.82 -9.15 -3.60
N ILE A 13 15.46 -9.97 -4.42
CA ILE A 13 15.86 -11.33 -4.02
C ILE A 13 17.38 -11.39 -4.02
N GLN A 14 17.92 -11.88 -2.92
CA GLN A 14 19.32 -12.25 -2.74
C GLN A 14 19.35 -13.73 -2.38
N PHE A 15 20.34 -14.47 -2.88
CA PHE A 15 20.45 -15.89 -2.59
C PHE A 15 21.90 -16.33 -2.56
N ASP A 16 22.13 -17.40 -1.82
CA ASP A 16 23.38 -18.17 -1.78
C ASP A 16 23.05 -19.67 -1.85
N GLU A 17 24.02 -20.53 -1.55
CA GLU A 17 23.82 -21.98 -1.61
C GLU A 17 22.80 -22.51 -0.58
N GLY A 18 22.59 -21.78 0.52
CA GLY A 18 21.77 -22.23 1.64
C GLY A 18 20.51 -21.43 1.87
N SER A 19 20.31 -20.29 1.21
CA SER A 19 19.18 -19.41 1.51
C SER A 19 18.68 -18.53 0.36
N PHE A 20 17.38 -18.20 0.42
CA PHE A 20 16.79 -17.05 -0.26
C PHE A 20 16.43 -15.96 0.76
N LYS A 21 16.84 -14.74 0.49
CA LYS A 21 16.41 -13.55 1.19
C LYS A 21 15.60 -12.68 0.26
N ILE A 22 14.33 -12.47 0.61
CA ILE A 22 13.36 -11.70 -0.15
C ILE A 22 13.02 -10.46 0.68
N ILE A 23 13.11 -9.29 0.06
CA ILE A 23 12.59 -8.04 0.64
C ILE A 23 11.44 -7.59 -0.25
N GLU A 24 10.26 -7.48 0.35
CA GLU A 24 9.07 -6.89 -0.24
C GLU A 24 9.12 -5.37 -0.14
N TYR A 25 8.73 -4.68 -1.21
CA TYR A 25 8.59 -3.23 -1.25
C TYR A 25 7.15 -2.84 -1.52
N VAL A 26 6.75 -1.68 -0.99
CA VAL A 26 5.43 -1.08 -1.24
C VAL A 26 5.58 0.29 -1.84
N ASN A 27 4.76 0.60 -2.84
CA ASN A 27 4.69 1.93 -3.40
C ASN A 27 3.79 2.82 -2.53
N LEU A 28 4.40 3.81 -1.87
CA LEU A 28 3.70 4.84 -1.10
C LEU A 28 4.05 6.23 -1.63
N GLY A 29 3.99 6.36 -2.95
CA GLY A 29 4.18 7.60 -3.70
C GLY A 29 3.04 8.61 -3.58
N LEU A 30 3.33 9.88 -3.87
CA LEU A 30 2.34 10.97 -3.99
C LEU A 30 2.44 11.60 -5.38
N HIS A 31 1.35 12.22 -5.85
CA HIS A 31 1.30 12.95 -7.12
C HIS A 31 1.78 12.15 -8.35
N ASN A 32 1.41 10.86 -8.42
CA ASN A 32 1.81 9.95 -9.49
C ASN A 32 3.34 9.75 -9.60
N GLN A 33 4.09 9.97 -8.51
CA GLN A 33 5.50 9.59 -8.42
C GLN A 33 5.62 8.33 -7.60
N ASP A 34 6.10 7.26 -8.20
CA ASP A 34 6.35 6.00 -7.50
C ASP A 34 7.50 6.15 -6.50
N LYS A 35 7.25 5.76 -5.25
CA LYS A 35 8.26 5.72 -4.18
C LYS A 35 8.12 4.43 -3.40
N TYR A 36 9.14 3.60 -3.50
CA TYR A 36 9.16 2.26 -2.95
C TYR A 36 9.83 2.22 -1.57
N PHE A 37 9.15 1.63 -0.60
CA PHE A 37 9.62 1.48 0.77
C PHE A 37 9.68 -0.01 1.15
N PRO A 38 10.75 -0.50 1.80
CA PRO A 38 10.80 -1.87 2.30
C PRO A 38 9.65 -2.13 3.28
N LEU A 39 8.89 -3.19 3.07
CA LEU A 39 7.79 -3.59 3.94
C LEU A 39 8.21 -4.73 4.86
N GLU A 40 8.69 -5.82 4.27
CA GLU A 40 8.90 -7.09 4.95
C GLU A 40 10.12 -7.80 4.36
N LYS A 41 10.85 -8.51 5.22
CA LYS A 41 11.91 -9.42 4.83
C LYS A 41 11.51 -10.85 5.18
N THR A 42 11.62 -11.73 4.20
CA THR A 42 11.46 -13.18 4.35
C THR A 42 12.77 -13.87 4.02
N ILE A 43 13.25 -14.71 4.93
CA ILE A 43 14.43 -15.55 4.74
C ILE A 43 13.95 -17.01 4.71
N ILE A 44 14.28 -17.70 3.63
CA ILE A 44 14.06 -19.14 3.45
C ILE A 44 15.42 -19.80 3.51
N THR A 45 15.67 -20.61 4.54
CA THR A 45 16.94 -21.33 4.74
C THR A 45 16.72 -22.81 4.43
N PHE A 46 17.52 -23.39 3.53
CA PHE A 46 17.42 -24.80 3.15
C PHE A 46 18.33 -25.67 3.98
N GLU A 47 17.81 -26.82 4.40
CA GLU A 47 18.55 -27.86 5.09
C GLU A 47 18.95 -28.99 4.14
N ASN A 48 19.98 -29.75 4.53
CA ASN A 48 20.53 -30.86 3.72
C ASN A 48 19.57 -32.07 3.56
N ASN A 49 18.44 -32.06 4.27
CA ASN A 49 17.42 -33.11 4.29
C ASN A 49 16.16 -32.72 3.50
N ALA A 50 16.27 -31.72 2.60
CA ALA A 50 15.16 -31.15 1.84
C ALA A 50 14.07 -30.44 2.67
N ASN A 51 14.36 -30.12 3.95
CA ASN A 51 13.54 -29.20 4.75
C ASN A 51 13.98 -27.76 4.52
N TYR A 52 13.12 -26.82 4.92
CA TYR A 52 13.47 -25.40 4.97
C TYR A 52 12.85 -24.73 6.19
N ASN A 53 13.53 -23.69 6.68
CA ASN A 53 13.03 -22.79 7.72
C ASN A 53 12.65 -21.44 7.09
N LEU A 54 11.55 -20.86 7.56
CA LEU A 54 11.05 -19.57 7.09
C LEU A 54 11.02 -18.58 8.25
N GLU A 55 11.74 -17.47 8.09
CA GLU A 55 11.76 -16.36 9.03
C GLU A 55 11.24 -15.10 8.35
N THR A 56 10.27 -14.44 8.97
CA THR A 56 9.69 -13.20 8.47
C THR A 56 9.87 -12.09 9.50
N SER A 57 10.21 -10.88 9.03
CA SER A 57 10.37 -9.70 9.88
C SER A 57 9.90 -8.45 9.14
N LEU A 58 9.15 -7.58 9.84
CA LEU A 58 8.74 -6.28 9.31
C LEU A 58 9.97 -5.36 9.22
N LEU A 59 10.16 -4.73 8.06
CA LEU A 59 11.17 -3.70 7.82
C LEU A 59 10.58 -2.30 7.70
N PHE A 60 9.26 -2.19 7.79
CA PHE A 60 8.54 -1.00 7.40
C PHE A 60 8.79 0.20 8.31
N GLU A 61 9.25 1.28 7.71
CA GLU A 61 9.29 2.60 8.31
C GLU A 61 8.36 3.54 7.53
N PRO A 62 7.35 4.16 8.19
CA PRO A 62 6.37 4.97 7.49
C PRO A 62 6.99 6.23 6.87
N PRO A 63 6.75 6.50 5.58
CA PRO A 63 7.29 7.68 4.92
C PRO A 63 6.71 8.96 5.53
N GLN A 64 7.58 9.94 5.77
CA GLN A 64 7.19 11.26 6.24
C GLN A 64 7.00 12.21 5.07
N TYR A 65 5.83 12.81 4.98
CA TYR A 65 5.48 13.81 3.97
C TYR A 65 5.09 15.13 4.61
N ASP A 66 5.15 16.21 3.82
CA ASP A 66 4.72 17.52 4.28
C ASP A 66 3.22 17.51 4.65
N LYS A 67 2.92 17.88 5.91
CA LYS A 67 1.55 17.83 6.43
C LYS A 67 0.58 18.76 5.71
N LYS A 68 1.06 19.90 5.19
CA LYS A 68 0.20 20.83 4.44
C LYS A 68 -0.26 20.17 3.13
N ILE A 69 0.66 19.50 2.43
CA ILE A 69 0.31 18.71 1.24
C ILE A 69 -0.69 17.61 1.60
N LEU A 70 -0.43 16.87 2.69
CA LEU A 70 -1.33 15.79 3.11
C LEU A 70 -2.72 16.29 3.51
N HIS A 71 -2.86 17.46 4.13
CA HIS A 71 -4.18 18.05 4.40
C HIS A 71 -4.97 18.32 3.11
N HIS A 72 -4.32 18.82 2.06
CA HIS A 72 -4.98 19.04 0.77
C HIS A 72 -5.43 17.72 0.15
N ILE A 73 -4.56 16.70 0.15
CA ILE A 73 -4.87 15.36 -0.37
C ILE A 73 -6.00 14.71 0.42
N TYR A 74 -5.93 14.74 1.75
CA TYR A 74 -6.95 14.20 2.64
C TYR A 74 -8.33 14.83 2.40
N ASN A 75 -8.39 16.15 2.26
CA ASN A 75 -9.63 16.86 1.99
C ASN A 75 -10.19 16.56 0.60
N ALA A 76 -9.33 16.45 -0.42
CA ALA A 76 -9.73 16.05 -1.76
C ALA A 76 -10.32 14.63 -1.76
N ASN A 77 -9.66 13.67 -1.11
CA ASN A 77 -10.15 12.31 -0.96
C ASN A 77 -11.50 12.24 -0.24
N ASN A 78 -11.67 13.03 0.82
CA ASN A 78 -12.94 13.11 1.55
C ASN A 78 -14.05 13.64 0.65
N ALA A 79 -13.79 14.68 -0.16
CA ALA A 79 -14.76 15.22 -1.10
C ALA A 79 -15.18 14.18 -2.15
N ILE A 80 -14.21 13.41 -2.69
CA ILE A 80 -14.47 12.30 -3.61
C ILE A 80 -15.33 11.23 -2.94
N LEU A 81 -14.98 10.80 -1.72
CA LEU A 81 -15.72 9.78 -0.98
C LEU A 81 -17.17 10.22 -0.73
N GLU A 82 -17.40 11.47 -0.35
CA GLU A 82 -18.75 12.02 -0.18
C GLU A 82 -19.55 12.07 -1.48
N LYS A 83 -18.91 12.34 -2.62
CA LYS A 83 -19.56 12.26 -3.94
C LYS A 83 -19.96 10.82 -4.29
N LEU A 84 -19.08 9.85 -4.05
CA LEU A 84 -19.38 8.43 -4.25
C LEU A 84 -20.57 7.96 -3.41
N LYS A 85 -20.62 8.36 -2.14
CA LYS A 85 -21.76 8.05 -1.25
C LYS A 85 -23.09 8.57 -1.78
N LYS A 86 -23.07 9.75 -2.42
CA LYS A 86 -24.25 10.42 -2.99
C LYS A 86 -24.57 9.95 -4.42
N GLY A 87 -23.76 9.08 -5.01
CA GLY A 87 -23.90 8.65 -6.41
C GLY A 87 -23.65 9.78 -7.41
N ILE A 88 -22.87 10.79 -7.04
CA ILE A 88 -22.51 11.93 -7.90
C ILE A 88 -21.34 11.52 -8.79
N THR A 89 -21.48 11.77 -10.09
CA THR A 89 -20.40 11.54 -11.06
C THR A 89 -19.18 12.40 -10.76
N LEU A 90 -18.00 11.78 -10.79
CA LEU A 90 -16.73 12.46 -10.60
C LEU A 90 -16.32 13.21 -11.87
N HIS A 91 -15.65 14.35 -11.72
CA HIS A 91 -15.06 15.05 -12.86
C HIS A 91 -13.68 14.46 -13.21
N LYS A 92 -13.15 14.77 -14.40
CA LYS A 92 -11.90 14.17 -14.93
C LYS A 92 -10.69 14.24 -14.01
N ASP A 93 -10.56 15.27 -13.18
CA ASP A 93 -9.48 15.36 -12.19
C ASP A 93 -9.73 14.38 -11.02
N GLU A 94 -10.96 14.31 -10.54
CA GLU A 94 -11.37 13.40 -9.46
C GLU A 94 -11.32 11.92 -9.87
N GLU A 95 -11.59 11.60 -11.14
CA GLU A 95 -11.41 10.26 -11.71
C GLU A 95 -9.93 9.83 -11.72
N ARG A 96 -9.00 10.79 -11.81
CA ARG A 96 -7.57 10.50 -11.66
C ARG A 96 -7.19 10.35 -10.19
N ASP A 97 -7.72 11.20 -9.32
CA ASP A 97 -7.40 11.20 -7.90
C ASP A 97 -7.95 9.96 -7.16
N ILE A 98 -9.15 9.47 -7.52
CA ILE A 98 -9.75 8.28 -6.90
C ILE A 98 -8.88 7.03 -7.05
N LYS A 99 -8.05 6.93 -8.10
CA LYS A 99 -7.11 5.83 -8.28
C LYS A 99 -6.07 5.78 -7.15
N ASN A 100 -5.67 6.95 -6.64
CA ASN A 100 -4.69 7.09 -5.56
C ASN A 100 -5.33 7.16 -4.17
N LEU A 101 -6.66 7.30 -4.08
CA LEU A 101 -7.39 7.49 -2.82
C LEU A 101 -7.05 6.43 -1.75
N PRO A 102 -6.95 5.12 -2.06
CA PRO A 102 -6.64 4.13 -1.03
C PRO A 102 -5.23 4.30 -0.44
N VAL A 103 -4.23 4.46 -1.31
CA VAL A 103 -2.82 4.64 -0.94
C VAL A 103 -2.64 5.94 -0.17
N THR A 104 -3.29 7.02 -0.60
CA THR A 104 -3.14 8.33 0.02
C THR A 104 -3.84 8.42 1.38
N TYR A 105 -4.98 7.74 1.61
CA TYR A 105 -5.52 7.59 2.97
C TYR A 105 -4.56 6.80 3.87
N LEU A 106 -3.95 5.73 3.37
CA LEU A 106 -2.95 4.96 4.12
C LEU A 106 -1.73 5.84 4.49
N ILE A 107 -1.22 6.63 3.55
CA ILE A 107 -0.13 7.60 3.81
C ILE A 107 -0.55 8.63 4.85
N CYS A 108 -1.77 9.19 4.76
CA CYS A 108 -2.28 10.15 5.73
C CYS A 108 -2.31 9.52 7.13
N TYR A 109 -2.80 8.29 7.27
CA TYR A 109 -2.80 7.55 8.54
C TYR A 109 -1.39 7.41 9.13
N PHE A 110 -0.41 6.99 8.32
CA PHE A 110 0.99 6.89 8.74
C PHE A 110 1.65 8.23 9.11
N ASN A 111 1.06 9.35 8.71
CA ASN A 111 1.52 10.71 9.01
C ASN A 111 0.67 11.43 10.08
N GLY A 112 -0.14 10.67 10.83
CA GLY A 112 -0.87 11.15 12.01
C GLY A 112 -2.31 11.61 11.77
N PHE A 113 -2.89 11.30 10.61
CA PHE A 113 -4.31 11.53 10.32
C PHE A 113 -5.10 10.28 10.69
N GLU A 114 -5.37 10.09 11.98
CA GLU A 114 -5.94 8.83 12.51
C GLU A 114 -7.24 8.43 11.81
N GLU A 115 -8.16 9.39 11.58
CA GLU A 115 -9.45 9.17 10.91
C GLU A 115 -9.33 8.69 9.44
N ALA A 116 -8.16 8.85 8.81
CA ALA A 116 -7.97 8.42 7.42
C ALA A 116 -8.21 6.93 7.24
N ILE A 117 -7.98 6.11 8.28
CA ILE A 117 -8.24 4.69 8.19
C ILE A 117 -9.73 4.36 8.24
N ASP A 118 -10.51 5.12 8.99
CA ASP A 118 -11.96 4.95 9.03
C ASP A 118 -12.58 5.31 7.68
N LYS A 119 -12.08 6.40 7.06
CA LYS A 119 -12.46 6.80 5.70
C LYS A 119 -12.05 5.76 4.66
N LEU A 120 -10.86 5.17 4.79
CA LEU A 120 -10.43 4.08 3.93
C LEU A 120 -11.40 2.89 4.03
N ASN A 121 -11.67 2.41 5.24
CA ASN A 121 -12.58 1.29 5.47
C ASN A 121 -14.00 1.57 4.97
N GLU A 122 -14.51 2.79 5.20
CA GLU A 122 -15.82 3.24 4.72
C GLU A 122 -15.90 3.23 3.18
N SER A 123 -14.80 3.56 2.49
CA SER A 123 -14.75 3.62 1.03
C SER A 123 -14.90 2.25 0.34
N LYS A 124 -14.66 1.14 1.04
CA LYS A 124 -14.56 -0.23 0.50
C LYS A 124 -15.60 -0.58 -0.57
N ASN A 125 -16.88 -0.44 -0.23
CA ASN A 125 -17.98 -0.88 -1.10
C ASN A 125 -18.13 0.06 -2.30
N TYR A 126 -17.85 1.35 -2.11
CA TYR A 126 -17.90 2.34 -3.18
C TYR A 126 -16.78 2.11 -4.21
N LEU A 127 -15.56 1.87 -3.73
CA LEU A 127 -14.43 1.56 -4.61
C LEU A 127 -14.63 0.24 -5.36
N LYS A 128 -15.18 -0.78 -4.68
CA LYS A 128 -15.53 -2.08 -5.30
C LYS A 128 -16.51 -1.92 -6.46
N SER A 129 -17.54 -1.10 -6.29
CA SER A 129 -18.54 -0.86 -7.33
C SER A 129 -18.04 0.05 -8.44
N TYR A 130 -17.04 0.90 -8.17
CA TYR A 130 -16.55 1.90 -9.11
C TYR A 130 -15.57 1.32 -10.13
N SER A 131 -14.58 0.52 -9.70
CA SER A 131 -13.61 -0.10 -10.61
C SER A 131 -12.87 -1.28 -9.95
N GLU A 132 -12.70 -2.38 -10.68
CA GLU A 132 -11.92 -3.54 -10.22
C GLU A 132 -10.45 -3.16 -9.96
N GLU A 133 -9.88 -2.29 -10.79
CA GLU A 133 -8.50 -1.81 -10.64
C GLU A 133 -8.32 -1.07 -9.31
N ILE A 134 -9.20 -0.11 -9.03
CA ILE A 134 -9.15 0.69 -7.79
C ILE A 134 -9.43 -0.20 -6.57
N PHE A 135 -10.33 -1.17 -6.71
CA PHE A 135 -10.58 -2.12 -5.64
C PHE A 135 -9.38 -3.04 -5.37
N SER A 136 -8.57 -3.34 -6.38
CA SER A 136 -7.30 -4.04 -6.19
C SER A 136 -6.32 -3.20 -5.35
N ILE A 137 -6.15 -1.92 -5.69
CA ILE A 137 -5.31 -0.97 -4.94
C ILE A 137 -5.79 -0.82 -3.49
N TYR A 138 -7.11 -0.81 -3.28
CA TYR A 138 -7.71 -0.84 -1.94
C TYR A 138 -7.31 -2.08 -1.15
N LYS A 139 -7.42 -3.28 -1.74
CA LYS A 139 -7.03 -4.54 -1.06
C LYS A 139 -5.55 -4.52 -0.68
N GLU A 140 -4.69 -4.02 -1.56
CA GLU A 140 -3.26 -3.87 -1.27
C GLU A 140 -3.02 -2.88 -0.13
N SER A 141 -3.67 -1.72 -0.13
CA SER A 141 -3.56 -0.75 0.97
C SER A 141 -3.97 -1.35 2.32
N ILE A 142 -5.03 -2.17 2.35
CA ILE A 142 -5.46 -2.90 3.56
C ILE A 142 -4.50 -4.05 3.92
N ARG A 143 -3.87 -4.71 2.95
CA ARG A 143 -2.83 -5.73 3.20
C ARG A 143 -1.62 -5.11 3.89
N ILE A 144 -1.14 -3.99 3.38
CA ILE A 144 -0.03 -3.21 3.96
C ILE A 144 -0.37 -2.80 5.39
N LEU A 145 -1.53 -2.20 5.61
CA LEU A 145 -1.99 -1.80 6.94
C LEU A 145 -1.98 -2.98 7.93
N ARG A 146 -2.51 -4.14 7.52
CA ARG A 146 -2.56 -5.33 8.38
C ARG A 146 -1.16 -5.83 8.73
N LYS A 147 -0.24 -5.87 7.77
CA LYS A 147 1.16 -6.23 8.04
C LYS A 147 1.77 -5.28 9.08
N VAL A 148 1.64 -3.98 8.89
CA VAL A 148 2.19 -2.98 9.82
C VAL A 148 1.57 -3.07 11.23
N LYS A 149 0.30 -3.45 11.37
CA LYS A 149 -0.38 -3.53 12.67
C LYS A 149 -0.13 -4.81 13.46
N TYR A 150 0.15 -5.93 12.81
CA TYR A 150 0.17 -7.27 13.43
C TYR A 150 1.51 -8.00 13.30
N SER A 151 2.55 -7.34 12.80
CA SER A 151 3.93 -7.84 12.78
C SER A 151 4.70 -7.54 14.07
#